data_AF-A0A5J4RSP3-F1
#
_entry.id   AF-A0A5J4RSP3-F1
#
_cell.length_a   1.000
_cell.length_b   1.000
_cell.length_c   1.000
_cell.angle_alpha   90.00
_cell.angle_beta   90.00
_cell.angle_gamma   90.00
#
_symmetry.space_group_name_H-M   'P 1'
#
loop_
_entity.id
_entity.type
_entity.pdbx_description
1 polymer ?
#
loop_
_entity_poly.entity_id
_entity_poly.type
_entity_poly.pdbx_seq_one_letter_code
_entity_poly.pdbx_strand_id
1 'polypeptide(L)'
;IDEVPQSTGSKKKLKAPNFKQWVVIIVTLITIVMWFILPYTNGILGNEAIVGLIPFVVFFGFNLCKRSEIEKLPWSMILLIFGGSALGESIRTSHLLEMIADIFSGGFVNWALWVKAILLVAVVEFVAIIVSHTVSALVLLPIISQIMIVAGGHVNMI
;
A
#
# COMPACT_ATOMS: atom_id res chain seq x y z
N ILE A 1 19.50 -39.00 36.05
CA ILE A 1 18.21 -38.59 36.64
C ILE A 1 18.35 -37.08 36.76
N ASP A 2 17.97 -36.28 35.77
CA ASP A 2 16.72 -36.33 35.00
C ASP A 2 16.90 -36.28 33.48
N GLU A 3 15.98 -36.96 32.80
CA GLU A 3 15.92 -37.16 31.35
C GLU A 3 15.42 -35.91 30.61
N VAL A 4 15.96 -35.70 29.40
CA VAL A 4 15.55 -34.70 28.42
C VAL A 4 14.08 -34.94 28.02
N PRO A 5 13.17 -33.94 28.09
CA PRO A 5 11.83 -34.11 27.58
C PRO A 5 11.87 -34.24 26.06
N GLN A 6 11.53 -35.43 25.56
CA GLN A 6 11.35 -35.70 24.14
C GLN A 6 10.31 -34.73 23.56
N SER A 7 10.74 -33.89 22.63
CA SER A 7 9.84 -33.16 21.74
C SER A 7 9.12 -34.18 20.85
N THR A 8 8.00 -34.69 21.34
CA THR A 8 7.08 -35.52 20.58
C THR A 8 6.57 -34.70 19.41
N GLY A 9 7.17 -34.96 18.24
CA GLY A 9 6.79 -34.38 16.96
C GLY A 9 5.34 -34.74 16.66
N SER A 10 4.44 -33.83 17.01
CA SER A 10 3.06 -33.86 16.53
C SER A 10 3.09 -33.64 15.03
N LYS A 11 3.08 -34.74 14.26
CA LYS A 11 2.76 -34.70 12.83
C LYS A 11 1.31 -34.21 12.72
N LYS A 12 1.12 -32.88 12.68
CA LYS A 12 -0.15 -32.28 12.24
C LYS A 12 -0.48 -32.90 10.89
N LYS A 13 -1.45 -33.82 10.86
CA LYS A 13 -1.99 -34.37 9.61
C LYS A 13 -2.42 -33.17 8.77
N LEU A 14 -1.79 -33.00 7.60
CA LEU A 14 -2.21 -32.06 6.58
C LEU A 14 -3.63 -32.44 6.17
N LYS A 15 -4.62 -31.72 6.70
CA LYS A 15 -6.04 -31.91 6.40
C LYS A 15 -6.25 -31.53 4.93
N ALA A 16 -6.88 -32.40 4.15
CA ALA A 16 -7.19 -32.10 2.74
C ALA A 16 -7.91 -30.75 2.62
N PRO A 17 -7.59 -29.94 1.59
CA PRO A 17 -8.17 -28.61 1.45
C PRO A 17 -9.68 -28.71 1.38
N ASN A 18 -10.34 -27.95 2.26
CA ASN A 18 -11.80 -27.87 2.28
C ASN A 18 -12.29 -27.14 1.01
N PHE A 19 -13.51 -27.40 0.54
CA PHE A 19 -14.09 -26.71 -0.63
C PHE A 19 -13.97 -25.17 -0.51
N LYS A 20 -14.20 -24.63 0.69
CA LYS A 20 -14.02 -23.20 0.98
C LYS A 20 -12.59 -22.71 0.76
N GLN A 21 -11.60 -23.51 1.11
CA GLN A 21 -10.18 -23.16 0.99
C GLN A 21 -9.73 -23.16 -0.47
N TRP A 22 -10.27 -24.08 -1.28
CA TRP A 22 -10.00 -24.11 -2.72
C TRP A 22 -10.59 -22.90 -3.44
N VAL A 23 -11.81 -22.48 -3.06
CA VAL A 23 -12.42 -21.25 -3.57
C VAL A 23 -11.56 -20.01 -3.23
N VAL A 24 -11.09 -19.89 -1.98
CA VAL A 24 -10.23 -18.76 -1.59
C VAL A 24 -8.94 -18.71 -2.40
N ILE A 25 -8.28 -19.86 -2.60
CA ILE A 25 -7.03 -19.94 -3.38
C ILE A 25 -7.26 -19.49 -4.83
N ILE A 26 -8.31 -20.00 -5.48
CA ILE A 26 -8.61 -19.68 -6.88
C ILE A 26 -8.91 -18.20 -7.05
N VAL A 27 -9.79 -17.66 -6.20
CA VAL A 27 -10.17 -16.25 -6.27
C VAL A 27 -8.95 -15.36 -6.07
N THR A 28 -8.10 -15.68 -5.09
CA THR A 28 -6.86 -14.92 -4.84
C THR A 28 -5.92 -14.99 -6.04
N LEU A 29 -5.75 -16.17 -6.65
CA LEU A 29 -4.87 -16.35 -7.81
C LEU A 29 -5.39 -15.60 -9.04
N ILE A 30 -6.70 -15.62 -9.28
CA ILE A 30 -7.35 -14.82 -10.33
C ILE A 30 -7.13 -13.33 -10.07
N THR A 31 -7.30 -12.85 -8.84
CA THR A 31 -7.06 -11.44 -8.50
C THR A 31 -5.61 -11.01 -8.73
N ILE A 32 -4.64 -11.84 -8.36
CA ILE A 32 -3.22 -11.56 -8.59
C ILE A 32 -2.92 -11.47 -10.10
N VAL A 33 -3.37 -12.45 -10.88
CA VAL A 33 -3.19 -12.44 -12.34
C VAL A 33 -3.86 -11.21 -12.96
N MET A 34 -5.04 -10.83 -12.47
CA MET A 34 -5.74 -9.63 -12.91
C MET A 34 -4.93 -8.36 -12.63
N TRP A 35 -4.28 -8.23 -11.46
CA TRP A 35 -3.40 -7.10 -11.15
C TRP A 35 -2.23 -6.96 -12.12
N PHE A 36 -1.61 -8.06 -12.54
CA PHE A 36 -0.51 -8.01 -13.51
C PHE A 36 -0.95 -7.58 -14.90
N ILE A 37 -2.16 -7.98 -15.31
CA ILE A 37 -2.69 -7.69 -16.65
C ILE A 37 -3.30 -6.27 -16.72
N LEU A 38 -3.75 -5.73 -15.59
CA LEU A 38 -4.39 -4.41 -15.49
C LEU A 38 -3.69 -3.28 -16.27
N PRO A 39 -2.39 -3.01 -16.11
CA PRO A 39 -1.71 -1.92 -16.83
C PRO A 39 -1.69 -2.10 -18.35
N TYR A 40 -1.85 -3.33 -18.85
CA TYR A 40 -1.86 -3.64 -20.28
C TYR A 40 -3.24 -3.55 -20.93
N THR A 41 -4.31 -3.35 -20.14
CA THR A 41 -5.70 -3.47 -20.62
C THR A 41 -6.34 -2.16 -21.08
N ASN A 42 -5.56 -1.09 -21.29
CA ASN A 42 -6.03 0.20 -21.82
C ASN A 42 -7.32 0.72 -21.15
N GLY A 43 -7.45 0.52 -19.83
CA GLY A 43 -8.59 1.01 -19.03
C GLY A 43 -9.88 0.18 -19.14
N ILE A 44 -9.90 -0.93 -19.87
CA ILE A 44 -11.09 -1.81 -19.96
C ILE A 44 -11.41 -2.45 -18.60
N LEU A 45 -10.38 -2.73 -17.78
CA LEU A 45 -10.51 -3.39 -16.48
C LEU A 45 -10.42 -2.41 -15.29
N GLY A 46 -10.87 -1.16 -15.42
CA GLY A 46 -10.96 -0.24 -14.26
C GLY A 46 -9.62 0.07 -13.58
N ASN A 47 -9.68 0.59 -12.34
CA ASN A 47 -8.50 0.96 -11.53
C ASN A 47 -8.08 -0.17 -10.58
N GLU A 48 -6.84 -0.13 -10.07
CA GLU A 48 -6.23 -1.10 -9.15
C GLU A 48 -7.10 -1.35 -7.91
N ALA A 49 -7.77 -0.30 -7.42
CA ALA A 49 -8.73 -0.35 -6.32
C ALA A 49 -9.98 -1.18 -6.63
N ILE A 50 -10.49 -1.15 -7.87
CA ILE A 50 -11.67 -1.91 -8.28
C ILE A 50 -11.34 -3.41 -8.33
N VAL A 51 -10.17 -3.76 -8.87
CA VAL A 51 -9.68 -5.15 -8.90
C VAL A 51 -9.47 -5.68 -7.49
N GLY A 52 -8.94 -4.86 -6.58
CA GLY A 52 -8.78 -5.20 -5.16
C GLY A 52 -10.09 -5.48 -4.42
N LEU A 53 -11.23 -4.98 -4.92
CA LEU A 53 -12.56 -5.20 -4.35
C LEU A 53 -13.18 -6.55 -4.75
N ILE A 54 -12.70 -7.18 -5.84
CA ILE A 54 -13.23 -8.46 -6.35
C ILE A 54 -13.24 -9.57 -5.28
N PRO A 55 -12.11 -9.92 -4.62
CA PRO A 55 -12.11 -10.97 -3.60
C PRO A 55 -13.01 -10.62 -2.42
N PHE A 56 -13.12 -9.33 -2.06
CA PHE A 56 -14.05 -8.88 -1.02
C PHE A 56 -15.50 -9.20 -1.40
N VAL A 57 -15.94 -8.80 -2.60
CA VAL A 57 -17.31 -9.06 -3.08
C VAL A 57 -17.58 -10.57 -3.19
N VAL A 58 -16.60 -11.35 -3.66
CA VAL A 58 -16.75 -12.81 -3.79
C VAL A 58 -16.84 -13.49 -2.41
N PHE A 59 -15.97 -13.14 -1.45
CA PHE A 59 -15.98 -13.79 -0.14
C PHE A 59 -17.21 -13.45 0.69
N PHE A 60 -17.69 -12.21 0.61
CA PHE A 60 -18.92 -11.80 1.30
C PHE A 60 -20.19 -12.18 0.52
N GLY A 61 -20.14 -12.23 -0.82
CA GLY A 61 -21.25 -12.61 -1.69
C GLY A 61 -21.58 -14.11 -1.65
N PHE A 62 -20.56 -14.99 -1.64
CA PHE A 62 -20.75 -16.44 -1.51
C PHE A 62 -20.95 -16.91 -0.05
N ASN A 63 -21.19 -15.99 0.89
CA ASN A 63 -21.36 -16.28 2.33
C ASN A 63 -20.19 -17.09 2.95
N LEU A 64 -18.98 -16.93 2.38
CA LEU A 64 -17.76 -17.57 2.90
C LEU A 64 -17.35 -16.91 4.22
N CYS A 65 -17.54 -15.59 4.32
CA CYS A 65 -17.39 -14.81 5.54
C CYS A 65 -18.75 -14.45 6.16
N LYS A 66 -18.82 -14.50 7.49
CA LYS A 66 -20.00 -14.08 8.26
C LYS A 66 -20.05 -12.56 8.38
N ARG A 67 -21.26 -12.01 8.55
CA ARG A 67 -21.48 -10.58 8.82
C ARG A 67 -20.72 -10.06 10.04
N SER A 68 -20.52 -10.89 11.06
CA SER A 68 -19.73 -10.55 12.25
C SER A 68 -18.25 -10.24 11.96
N GLU A 69 -17.73 -10.70 10.82
CA GLU A 69 -16.35 -10.42 10.42
C GLU A 69 -16.22 -9.05 9.75
N ILE A 70 -17.28 -8.59 9.07
CA ILE A 70 -17.39 -7.23 8.51
C ILE A 70 -17.31 -6.19 9.63
N GLU A 71 -18.03 -6.41 10.73
CA GLU A 71 -18.08 -5.49 11.86
C GLU A 71 -16.73 -5.35 12.58
N LYS A 72 -15.87 -6.37 12.50
CA LYS A 72 -14.52 -6.36 13.08
C LYS A 72 -13.46 -5.76 12.16
N LEU A 73 -13.83 -5.36 10.94
CA LEU A 73 -12.88 -4.73 10.03
C LEU A 73 -12.40 -3.38 10.59
N PRO A 74 -11.14 -3.00 10.34
CA PRO A 74 -10.60 -1.71 10.77
C PRO A 74 -11.13 -0.58 9.88
N TRP A 75 -12.41 -0.24 10.00
CA TRP A 75 -13.11 0.76 9.18
C TRP A 75 -12.38 2.11 9.12
N SER A 76 -11.85 2.56 10.27
CA SER A 76 -11.07 3.79 10.34
C SER A 76 -9.81 3.74 9.48
N MET A 77 -9.13 2.59 9.42
CA MET A 77 -7.93 2.41 8.61
C MET A 77 -8.24 2.40 7.12
N ILE A 78 -9.33 1.73 6.74
CA ILE A 78 -9.80 1.66 5.35
C ILE A 78 -10.15 3.06 4.85
N LEU A 79 -10.94 3.80 5.62
CA LEU A 79 -11.30 5.18 5.30
C LEU A 79 -10.07 6.11 5.25
N LEU A 80 -9.09 5.89 6.12
CA LEU A 80 -7.83 6.65 6.11
C LEU A 80 -7.03 6.42 4.82
N ILE A 81 -6.90 5.17 4.36
CA ILE A 81 -6.15 4.85 3.14
C ILE A 81 -6.83 5.48 1.91
N PHE A 82 -8.14 5.26 1.75
CA PHE A 82 -8.88 5.84 0.62
C PHE A 82 -8.95 7.37 0.68
N GLY A 83 -9.13 7.94 1.87
CA GLY A 83 -9.10 9.39 2.09
C GLY A 83 -7.72 9.98 1.80
N GLY A 84 -6.64 9.31 2.20
CA GLY A 84 -5.27 9.69 1.91
C GLY A 84 -4.96 9.71 0.41
N SER A 85 -5.39 8.68 -0.32
CA SER A 85 -5.25 8.63 -1.78
C SER A 85 -6.03 9.74 -2.48
N ALA A 86 -7.27 10.01 -2.04
CA ALA A 86 -8.09 11.09 -2.60
C ALA A 86 -7.49 12.49 -2.30
N LEU A 87 -6.96 12.69 -1.10
CA LEU A 87 -6.27 13.92 -0.69
C LEU A 87 -4.98 14.12 -1.50
N GLY A 88 -4.18 13.06 -1.67
CA GLY A 88 -2.98 13.11 -2.51
C GLY A 88 -3.28 13.56 -3.94
N GLU A 89 -4.35 13.04 -4.54
CA GLU A 89 -4.78 13.46 -5.89
C GLU A 89 -5.32 14.89 -5.94
N SER A 90 -6.07 15.30 -4.92
CA SER A 90 -6.60 16.67 -4.82
C SER A 90 -5.46 17.69 -4.68
N ILE A 91 -4.43 17.37 -3.91
CA ILE A 91 -3.26 18.22 -3.75
C ILE A 91 -2.45 18.29 -5.05
N ARG A 92 -2.30 17.16 -5.76
CA ARG A 92 -1.64 17.13 -7.08
C ARG A 92 -2.35 18.01 -8.11
N THR A 93 -3.66 17.88 -8.23
CA THR A 93 -4.48 18.64 -9.20
C THR A 93 -4.57 20.13 -8.88
N SER A 94 -4.37 20.52 -7.62
CA SER A 94 -4.38 21.94 -7.20
C SER A 94 -3.11 22.73 -7.57
N HIS A 95 -2.07 22.08 -8.12
CA HIS A 95 -0.74 22.67 -8.38
C HIS A 95 -0.03 23.23 -7.13
N LEU A 96 -0.59 23.03 -5.93
CA LEU A 96 0.00 23.47 -4.67
C LEU A 96 1.35 22.81 -4.42
N LEU A 97 1.47 21.53 -4.81
CA LEU A 97 2.71 20.77 -4.65
C LEU A 97 3.83 21.29 -5.54
N GLU A 98 3.53 21.79 -6.74
CA GLU A 98 4.52 22.42 -7.62
C GLU A 98 5.02 23.74 -7.01
N MET A 99 4.12 24.57 -6.49
CA MET A 99 4.51 25.82 -5.79
C MET A 99 5.36 25.56 -4.55
N ILE A 100 5.01 24.57 -3.72
CA ILE A 100 5.80 24.20 -2.54
C ILE A 100 7.18 23.67 -2.95
N ALA A 101 7.23 22.85 -4.00
CA ALA A 101 8.47 22.27 -4.49
C ALA A 101 9.41 23.32 -5.10
N ASP A 102 8.88 24.33 -5.81
CA ASP A 102 9.66 25.44 -6.35
C ASP A 102 10.32 26.27 -5.23
N ILE A 103 9.58 26.58 -4.17
CA ILE A 103 10.11 27.27 -2.98
C ILE A 103 11.25 26.46 -2.35
N PHE A 104 11.10 25.15 -2.26
CA PHE A 104 12.11 24.27 -1.67
C PHE A 104 13.35 24.12 -2.57
N SER A 105 13.15 24.04 -3.89
CA SER A 105 14.22 23.81 -4.86
C SER A 105 15.32 24.87 -4.79
N GLY A 106 14.96 26.15 -4.52
CA GLY A 106 15.90 27.26 -4.40
C GLY A 106 16.93 27.12 -3.27
N GLY A 107 16.63 26.38 -2.20
CA GLY A 107 17.56 26.12 -1.09
C GLY A 107 18.54 24.98 -1.34
N PHE A 108 18.23 24.06 -2.26
CA PHE A 108 18.95 22.79 -2.45
C PHE A 108 19.53 22.60 -3.87
N VAL A 109 19.51 23.64 -4.73
CA VAL A 109 19.98 23.58 -6.14
C VAL A 109 21.36 22.95 -6.28
N ASN A 110 22.30 23.26 -5.38
CA ASN A 110 23.71 22.87 -5.51
C ASN A 110 24.07 21.54 -4.80
N TRP A 111 23.10 20.84 -4.20
CA TRP A 111 23.38 19.61 -3.44
C TRP A 111 23.17 18.37 -4.29
N ALA A 112 24.01 17.35 -4.10
CA ALA A 112 23.90 16.07 -4.81
C ALA A 112 22.56 15.37 -4.49
N LEU A 113 21.99 14.68 -5.49
CA LEU A 113 20.67 14.03 -5.38
C LEU A 113 20.55 13.07 -4.19
N TRP A 114 21.59 12.26 -3.97
CA TRP A 114 21.62 11.29 -2.87
C TRP A 114 21.61 11.97 -1.50
N VAL A 115 22.25 13.15 -1.37
CA VAL A 115 22.25 13.93 -0.11
C VAL A 115 20.85 14.46 0.16
N LYS A 116 20.17 15.00 -0.86
CA LYS A 116 18.79 15.49 -0.77
C LYS A 116 17.83 14.36 -0.37
N ALA A 117 17.96 13.19 -1.00
CA ALA A 117 17.14 12.02 -0.71
C ALA A 117 17.31 11.53 0.74
N ILE A 118 18.55 11.36 1.21
CA ILE A 118 18.82 10.89 2.58
C ILE A 118 18.31 11.89 3.61
N LEU A 119 18.53 13.19 3.40
CA LEU A 119 18.05 14.24 4.31
C LEU A 119 16.51 14.21 4.42
N LEU A 120 15.83 14.15 3.27
CA LEU A 120 14.38 14.15 3.23
C LEU A 120 13.79 12.88 3.85
N VAL A 121 14.38 11.71 3.58
CA VAL A 121 13.99 10.45 4.22
C VAL A 121 14.21 10.50 5.74
N ALA A 122 15.33 11.04 6.22
CA ALA A 122 15.60 11.16 7.65
C ALA A 122 14.58 12.03 8.39
N VAL A 123 14.18 13.17 7.78
CA VAL A 123 13.14 14.05 8.35
C VAL A 123 11.79 13.34 8.38
N VAL A 124 11.43 12.64 7.30
CA VAL A 124 10.16 11.93 7.19
C VAL A 124 10.08 10.77 8.17
N GLU A 125 11.14 9.98 8.31
CA GLU A 125 11.19 8.85 9.23
C GLU A 125 11.08 9.31 10.69
N PHE A 126 11.72 10.44 11.04
CA PHE A 126 11.59 11.04 12.36
C PHE A 126 10.13 11.39 12.68
N VAL A 127 9.40 11.95 11.73
CA VAL A 127 7.96 12.24 11.88
C VAL A 127 7.12 10.96 11.90
N ALA A 128 7.50 9.94 11.11
CA ALA A 128 6.82 8.65 11.05
C ALA A 128 6.82 7.89 12.38
N ILE A 129 7.91 7.97 13.14
CA ILE A 129 8.05 7.33 14.45
C ILE A 129 7.06 7.89 15.48
N ILE A 130 6.68 9.17 15.37
CA ILE A 130 5.79 9.84 16.34
C ILE A 130 4.31 9.55 16.07
N VAL A 131 3.90 9.55 14.80
CA VAL A 131 2.48 9.55 14.41
C VAL A 131 1.96 8.16 14.05
N SER A 132 2.83 7.25 13.58
CA SER A 132 2.58 5.93 12.97
C SER A 132 3.04 5.91 11.53
N HIS A 133 3.82 4.89 11.17
CA HIS A 133 4.40 4.71 9.84
C HIS A 133 3.35 4.80 8.72
N THR A 134 2.15 4.27 8.92
CA THR A 134 1.13 4.24 7.86
C THR A 134 0.40 5.57 7.68
N VAL A 135 0.09 6.28 8.77
CA VAL A 135 -0.56 7.61 8.69
C VAL A 135 0.41 8.61 8.08
N SER A 136 1.67 8.60 8.52
CA SER A 136 2.71 9.47 8.00
C SER A 136 3.00 9.19 6.53
N ALA A 137 3.04 7.92 6.11
CA ALA A 137 3.18 7.59 4.70
C ALA A 137 2.03 8.18 3.85
N LEU A 138 0.77 8.01 4.27
CA LEU A 138 -0.38 8.51 3.53
C LEU A 138 -0.38 10.04 3.32
N VAL A 139 0.11 10.79 4.30
CA VAL A 139 0.15 12.27 4.21
C VAL A 139 1.43 12.76 3.51
N LEU A 140 2.58 12.15 3.81
CA LEU A 140 3.88 12.65 3.37
C LEU A 140 4.25 12.16 1.97
N LEU A 141 3.86 10.95 1.55
CA LEU A 141 4.20 10.41 0.23
C LEU A 141 3.88 11.34 -0.96
N PRO A 142 2.68 11.95 -1.07
CA PRO A 142 2.39 12.84 -2.20
C PRO A 142 3.32 14.06 -2.22
N ILE A 143 3.61 14.64 -1.05
CA ILE A 143 4.48 15.81 -0.90
C ILE A 143 5.92 15.47 -1.30
N ILE A 144 6.45 14.36 -0.76
CA ILE A 144 7.80 13.87 -1.03
C ILE A 144 7.99 13.56 -2.52
N SER A 145 7.02 12.88 -3.13
CA SER A 145 7.05 12.51 -4.55
C SER A 145 7.26 13.75 -5.42
N GLN A 146 6.50 14.82 -5.19
CA GLN A 146 6.61 16.04 -5.98
C GLN A 146 7.89 16.84 -5.70
N ILE A 147 8.32 16.94 -4.43
CA ILE A 147 9.60 17.56 -4.09
C ILE A 147 10.75 16.82 -4.77
N MET A 148 10.72 15.50 -4.81
CA MET A 148 11.75 14.68 -5.46
C MET A 148 11.73 14.84 -6.99
N ILE A 149 10.56 14.95 -7.62
CA ILE A 149 10.45 15.20 -9.06
C ILE A 149 11.06 16.57 -9.43
N VAL A 150 10.74 17.62 -8.67
CA VAL A 150 11.22 18.99 -8.93
C VAL A 150 12.68 19.18 -8.53
N ALA A 151 13.06 18.80 -7.31
CA ALA A 151 14.45 18.90 -6.83
C ALA A 151 15.40 17.92 -7.51
N GLY A 152 14.87 16.85 -8.10
CA GLY A 152 15.59 15.89 -8.92
C GLY A 152 16.02 16.43 -10.29
N GLY A 153 15.41 17.53 -10.74
CA GLY A 153 15.73 18.21 -12.00
C GLY A 153 15.70 17.25 -13.19
N HIS A 154 14.52 17.05 -13.79
CA HIS A 154 14.33 16.23 -14.99
C HIS A 154 15.27 15.01 -15.02
N VAL A 155 15.00 14.01 -14.18
CA VAL A 155 15.45 12.64 -14.50
C VAL A 155 14.56 12.17 -15.65
N ASN A 156 14.78 12.76 -16.82
CA ASN A 156 14.37 12.21 -18.09
C ASN A 156 15.27 11.00 -18.31
N MET A 157 14.77 9.82 -17.94
CA MET A 157 15.08 8.60 -18.64
C MET A 157 14.01 7.55 -18.34
N ILE A 158 13.17 7.37 -19.38
CA ILE A 158 12.28 6.24 -19.74
C ILE A 158 10.94 6.18 -19.02
#